data_AF-A0A943PFZ6-F1
#
_entry.id   AF-A0A943PFZ6-F1
#
_cell.length_a   1.000
_cell.length_b   1.000
_cell.length_c   1.000
_cell.angle_alpha   90.00
_cell.angle_beta   90.00
_cell.angle_gamma   90.00
#
_symmetry.space_group_name_H-M   'P 1'
#
loop_
_entity.id
_entity.type
_entity.pdbx_description
1 polymer ?
#
loop_
_entity_poly.entity_id
_entity_poly.type
_entity_poly.pdbx_seq_one_letter_code
_entity_poly.pdbx_strand_id
1 'polypeptide(L)'
;MVPRLMVILSTAALVVLGLVMVFSASSVTAFVEQGDAYGETIKQIIFALIGVAICVGVIVASKAFGFEFMTSKFVVYAFWGLCVLGILATAALGNEALGAKRWLYIGPVSIQVAEFMKIALVLMSARIMIEFNEGMDALKVFVRCAIFIVAPLALLFVLQSDLGTTVICLVAIFAILILGGVPARWIVLLLVLIAALVVAAIAAAPYRMTRFLTFLDPWGNAEGDGYQIVHSLQALASGGLFGVGLGNSYEKLQYLPEAETDFIFAIIGEELGLIGAMVVVALFVVFLYGGYCIAKDASTNYGMLIAGALTTMLVAQAFINILCVIGFFPITGKPLPFISSGGSSLISSLLIVGIILSVSFTSEPAETPYQERREKLHVVSSVDGGGYQRSKRR
;
A
#
# COMPACT_ATOMS: atom_id res chain seq x y z
N MET A 1 16.93 1.47 -14.49
CA MET A 1 16.52 0.04 -14.51
C MET A 1 16.52 -0.58 -13.11
N VAL A 2 17.57 -0.39 -12.31
CA VAL A 2 17.69 -0.98 -10.95
C VAL A 2 16.48 -0.72 -10.03
N PRO A 3 15.93 0.51 -9.93
CA PRO A 3 14.78 0.77 -9.04
C PRO A 3 13.52 -0.05 -9.39
N ARG A 4 13.27 -0.27 -10.68
CA ARG A 4 12.13 -1.07 -11.16
C ARG A 4 12.29 -2.53 -10.76
N LEU A 5 13.50 -3.07 -10.91
CA LEU A 5 13.80 -4.45 -10.53
C LEU A 5 13.67 -4.66 -9.02
N MET A 6 14.10 -3.68 -8.21
CA MET A 6 13.90 -3.74 -6.75
C MET A 6 12.42 -3.92 -6.41
N VAL A 7 11.54 -3.04 -6.93
CA VAL A 7 10.09 -3.11 -6.70
C VAL A 7 9.51 -4.43 -7.20
N ILE A 8 9.79 -4.83 -8.45
CA ILE A 8 9.23 -6.06 -9.05
C ILE A 8 9.67 -7.30 -8.27
N LEU A 9 10.96 -7.44 -7.98
CA LEU A 9 11.48 -8.63 -7.30
C LEU A 9 11.02 -8.69 -5.85
N SER A 10 10.98 -7.56 -5.13
CA SER A 10 10.44 -7.54 -3.77
C SER A 10 8.96 -7.89 -3.74
N THR A 11 8.15 -7.36 -4.66
CA THR A 11 6.72 -7.68 -4.74
C THR A 11 6.51 -9.14 -5.10
N ALA A 12 7.23 -9.67 -6.09
CA ALA A 12 7.12 -11.07 -6.47
C ALA A 12 7.51 -12.01 -5.33
N ALA A 13 8.60 -11.71 -4.62
CA ALA A 13 9.03 -12.50 -3.46
C ALA A 13 7.99 -12.46 -2.33
N LEU A 14 7.43 -11.28 -2.02
CA LEU A 14 6.38 -11.12 -1.00
C LEU A 14 5.10 -11.86 -1.38
N VAL A 15 4.67 -11.81 -2.64
CA VAL A 15 3.48 -12.54 -3.11
C VAL A 15 3.69 -14.06 -3.05
N VAL A 16 4.85 -14.55 -3.52
CA VAL A 16 5.15 -16.00 -3.48
C VAL A 16 5.24 -16.50 -2.05
N LEU A 17 5.93 -15.76 -1.16
CA LEU A 17 5.97 -16.08 0.26
C LEU A 17 4.55 -16.04 0.85
N GLY A 18 3.76 -15.03 0.51
CA GLY A 18 2.35 -14.91 0.88
C GLY A 18 1.53 -16.14 0.53
N LEU A 19 1.60 -16.62 -0.72
CA LEU A 19 0.88 -17.81 -1.16
C LEU A 19 1.26 -19.06 -0.36
N VAL A 20 2.56 -19.24 -0.08
CA VAL A 20 3.04 -20.36 0.74
C VAL A 20 2.52 -20.25 2.18
N MET A 21 2.58 -19.07 2.78
CA MET A 21 2.18 -18.85 4.17
C MET A 21 0.66 -18.89 4.35
N VAL A 22 -0.12 -18.39 3.39
CA VAL A 22 -1.58 -18.51 3.39
C VAL A 22 -1.98 -19.98 3.33
N PHE A 23 -1.36 -20.78 2.46
CA PHE A 23 -1.59 -22.23 2.45
C PHE A 23 -1.24 -22.89 3.79
N SER A 24 -0.08 -22.53 4.37
CA SER A 24 0.33 -23.09 5.66
C SER A 24 -0.63 -22.75 6.79
N ALA A 25 -1.09 -21.50 6.86
CA ALA A 25 -1.98 -21.00 7.91
C ALA A 25 -3.44 -21.42 7.74
N SER A 26 -3.96 -21.46 6.50
CA SER A 26 -5.38 -21.73 6.23
C SER A 26 -5.71 -23.22 6.09
N SER A 27 -4.73 -24.07 5.75
CA SER A 27 -4.99 -25.47 5.37
C SER A 27 -5.68 -26.29 6.46
N VAL A 28 -5.31 -26.10 7.73
CA VAL A 28 -5.91 -26.83 8.86
C VAL A 28 -7.33 -26.36 9.10
N THR A 29 -7.54 -25.05 9.20
CA THR A 29 -8.85 -24.42 9.38
C THR A 29 -9.82 -24.83 8.27
N ALA A 30 -9.40 -24.69 7.01
CA ALA A 30 -10.23 -25.00 5.85
C ALA A 30 -10.58 -26.50 5.77
N PHE A 31 -9.67 -27.39 6.17
CA PHE A 31 -9.96 -28.82 6.24
C PHE A 31 -10.98 -29.15 7.34
N VAL A 32 -10.85 -28.55 8.52
CA VAL A 32 -11.76 -28.79 9.65
C VAL A 32 -13.16 -28.24 9.38
N GLU A 33 -13.26 -27.03 8.81
CA GLU A 33 -14.54 -26.36 8.61
C GLU A 33 -15.26 -26.75 7.31
N GLN A 34 -14.51 -26.91 6.21
CA GLN A 34 -15.07 -27.05 4.86
C GLN A 34 -14.76 -28.42 4.22
N GLY A 35 -13.92 -29.23 4.86
CA GLY A 35 -13.48 -30.53 4.33
C GLY A 35 -12.49 -30.41 3.16
N ASP A 36 -12.07 -29.20 2.79
CA ASP A 36 -11.11 -28.94 1.71
C ASP A 36 -9.99 -28.02 2.19
N ALA A 37 -8.77 -28.56 2.22
CA ALA A 37 -7.58 -27.82 2.65
C ALA A 37 -7.09 -26.78 1.61
N TYR A 38 -7.50 -26.90 0.34
CA TYR A 38 -6.92 -26.12 -0.76
C TYR A 38 -7.78 -24.93 -1.20
N GLY A 39 -9.07 -24.91 -0.86
CA GLY A 39 -10.04 -23.93 -1.38
C GLY A 39 -9.60 -22.48 -1.21
N GLU A 40 -9.12 -22.09 -0.02
CA GLU A 40 -8.71 -20.71 0.24
C GLU A 40 -7.42 -20.32 -0.49
N THR A 41 -6.47 -21.25 -0.59
CA THR A 41 -5.24 -21.04 -1.36
C THR A 41 -5.52 -20.87 -2.85
N ILE A 42 -6.44 -21.67 -3.41
CA ILE A 42 -6.84 -21.56 -4.82
C ILE A 42 -7.45 -20.18 -5.08
N LYS A 43 -8.34 -19.69 -4.22
CA LYS A 43 -8.90 -18.34 -4.34
C LYS A 43 -7.80 -17.28 -4.30
N GLN A 44 -6.85 -17.38 -3.35
CA GLN A 44 -5.74 -16.44 -3.23
C GLN A 44 -4.85 -16.45 -4.48
N ILE A 45 -4.57 -17.62 -5.08
CA ILE A 45 -3.84 -17.73 -6.35
C ILE A 45 -4.60 -17.03 -7.47
N ILE A 46 -5.91 -17.23 -7.58
CA ILE A 46 -6.76 -16.56 -8.59
C ILE A 46 -6.68 -15.04 -8.40
N PHE A 47 -6.80 -14.54 -7.18
CA PHE A 47 -6.68 -13.10 -6.89
C PHE A 47 -5.28 -12.56 -7.19
N ALA A 48 -4.22 -13.33 -6.93
CA ALA A 48 -2.86 -12.96 -7.29
C ALA A 48 -2.71 -12.82 -8.82
N LEU A 49 -3.23 -13.79 -9.59
CA LEU A 49 -3.19 -13.76 -11.05
C LEU A 49 -3.99 -12.57 -11.61
N ILE A 50 -5.18 -12.31 -11.08
CA ILE A 50 -5.99 -11.13 -11.44
C ILE A 50 -5.23 -9.83 -11.12
N GLY A 51 -4.64 -9.74 -9.93
CA GLY A 51 -3.87 -8.57 -9.52
C GLY A 51 -2.63 -8.34 -10.39
N VAL A 52 -1.91 -9.40 -10.77
CA VAL A 52 -0.79 -9.31 -11.72
C VAL A 52 -1.26 -8.86 -13.09
N ALA A 53 -2.38 -9.40 -13.59
CA ALA A 53 -2.97 -8.97 -14.85
C ALA A 53 -3.37 -7.49 -14.83
N ILE A 54 -3.94 -7.00 -13.72
CA ILE A 54 -4.26 -5.58 -13.53
C ILE A 54 -2.98 -4.73 -13.50
N CYS A 55 -1.97 -5.15 -12.74
CA CYS A 55 -0.67 -4.47 -12.67
C CYS A 55 -0.04 -4.31 -14.06
N VAL A 56 0.04 -5.39 -14.83
CA VAL A 56 0.55 -5.39 -16.21
C VAL A 56 -0.35 -4.55 -17.12
N GLY A 57 -1.67 -4.67 -16.99
CA GLY A 57 -2.64 -3.91 -17.75
C GLY A 57 -2.49 -2.39 -17.57
N VAL A 58 -2.26 -1.94 -16.33
CA VAL A 58 -2.01 -0.52 -16.02
C VAL A 58 -0.71 -0.03 -16.66
N ILE A 59 0.36 -0.84 -16.63
CA ILE A 59 1.64 -0.49 -17.26
C ILE A 59 1.49 -0.39 -18.79
N VAL A 60 0.82 -1.37 -19.40
CA VAL A 60 0.58 -1.40 -20.85
C VAL A 60 -0.30 -0.24 -21.28
N ALA A 61 -1.41 0.02 -20.57
CA ALA A 61 -2.29 1.14 -20.83
C ALA A 61 -1.56 2.49 -20.68
N SER A 62 -0.67 2.62 -19.69
CA SER A 62 0.08 3.86 -19.47
C SER A 62 1.04 4.14 -20.61
N LYS A 63 1.61 3.10 -21.24
CA LYS A 63 2.44 3.25 -22.44
C LYS A 63 1.62 3.51 -23.70
N ALA A 64 0.45 2.88 -23.84
CA ALA A 64 -0.38 2.99 -25.04
C ALA A 64 -1.13 4.32 -25.13
N PHE A 65 -1.72 4.78 -24.02
CA PHE A 65 -2.56 5.98 -23.97
C PHE A 65 -1.86 7.19 -23.32
N GLY A 66 -0.69 6.98 -22.74
CA GLY A 66 0.05 8.00 -21.99
C GLY A 66 -0.35 8.06 -20.52
N PHE A 67 0.65 8.16 -19.63
CA PHE A 67 0.43 8.28 -18.19
C PHE A 67 -0.43 9.51 -17.84
N GLU A 68 -0.28 10.62 -18.56
CA GLU A 68 -1.05 11.84 -18.35
C GLU A 68 -2.54 11.67 -18.64
N PHE A 69 -2.90 10.84 -19.63
CA PHE A 69 -4.30 10.55 -19.93
C PHE A 69 -4.92 9.68 -18.84
N MET A 70 -4.21 8.62 -18.42
CA MET A 70 -4.65 7.75 -17.32
C MET A 70 -4.77 8.49 -15.98
N THR A 71 -4.02 9.58 -15.82
CA THR A 71 -4.06 10.44 -14.64
C THR A 71 -4.75 11.78 -14.90
N SER A 72 -5.53 11.88 -15.98
CA SER A 72 -6.30 13.07 -16.30
C SER A 72 -7.33 13.35 -15.21
N LYS A 73 -7.74 14.63 -15.10
CA LYS A 73 -8.75 15.06 -14.12
C LYS A 73 -9.99 14.17 -14.22
N PHE A 74 -10.50 13.96 -15.43
CA PHE A 74 -11.69 13.15 -15.66
C PHE A 74 -11.56 11.73 -15.06
N VAL A 75 -10.46 11.02 -15.34
CA VAL A 75 -10.25 9.65 -14.84
C VAL A 75 -10.13 9.63 -13.31
N VAL A 76 -9.39 10.57 -12.72
CA VAL A 76 -9.22 10.64 -11.26
C VAL A 76 -10.55 10.96 -10.56
N TYR A 77 -11.33 11.93 -11.06
CA TYR A 77 -12.65 12.26 -10.52
C TYR A 77 -13.65 11.10 -10.70
N ALA A 78 -13.64 10.43 -11.85
CA ALA A 78 -14.50 9.29 -12.11
C ALA A 78 -14.18 8.11 -11.19
N PHE A 79 -12.90 7.77 -11.02
CA PHE A 79 -12.46 6.72 -10.12
C PHE A 79 -12.79 7.02 -8.66
N TRP A 80 -12.56 8.27 -8.21
CA TRP A 80 -12.94 8.72 -6.88
C TRP A 80 -14.47 8.63 -6.67
N GLY A 81 -15.25 9.10 -7.64
CA GLY A 81 -16.72 9.05 -7.58
C GLY A 81 -17.25 7.61 -7.51
N LEU A 82 -16.66 6.71 -8.31
CA LEU A 82 -16.99 5.28 -8.27
C LEU A 82 -16.68 4.66 -6.89
N CYS A 83 -15.56 5.01 -6.27
CA CYS A 83 -15.21 4.52 -4.94
C CYS A 83 -16.18 5.04 -3.87
N VAL A 84 -16.55 6.32 -3.92
CA VAL A 84 -17.54 6.91 -2.98
C VAL A 84 -18.90 6.24 -3.15
N LEU A 85 -19.37 6.08 -4.39
CA LEU A 85 -20.61 5.35 -4.68
C LEU A 85 -20.54 3.91 -4.18
N GLY A 86 -19.40 3.24 -4.35
CA GLY A 86 -19.19 1.89 -3.84
C GLY A 86 -19.21 1.81 -2.32
N ILE A 87 -18.65 2.80 -1.60
CA ILE A 87 -18.74 2.85 -0.12
C ILE A 87 -20.19 3.05 0.33
N LEU A 88 -20.92 3.97 -0.32
CA LEU A 88 -22.34 4.19 -0.03
C LEU A 88 -23.18 2.94 -0.32
N ALA A 89 -22.91 2.27 -1.44
CA ALA A 89 -23.54 0.99 -1.79
C ALA A 89 -23.20 -0.10 -0.75
N THR A 90 -21.97 -0.14 -0.24
CA THR A 90 -21.57 -1.07 0.82
C THR A 90 -22.30 -0.77 2.13
N ALA A 91 -22.50 0.50 2.48
CA ALA A 91 -23.27 0.86 3.68
C ALA A 91 -24.76 0.47 3.55
N ALA A 92 -25.34 0.60 2.35
CA ALA A 92 -26.74 0.29 2.10
C ALA A 92 -27.00 -1.22 1.94
N LEU A 93 -26.19 -1.91 1.13
CA LEU A 93 -26.41 -3.28 0.65
C LEU A 93 -25.42 -4.30 1.23
N GLY A 94 -24.36 -3.84 1.89
CA GLY A 94 -23.35 -4.72 2.46
C GLY A 94 -23.88 -5.56 3.61
N ASN A 95 -23.30 -6.75 3.77
CA ASN A 95 -23.59 -7.63 4.89
C ASN A 95 -22.78 -7.19 6.11
N GLU A 96 -23.40 -7.31 7.29
CA GLU A 96 -22.71 -7.09 8.56
C GLU A 96 -21.81 -8.28 8.87
N ALA A 97 -20.52 -7.99 9.04
CA ALA A 97 -19.53 -8.94 9.54
C ALA A 97 -18.68 -8.21 10.58
N LEU A 98 -18.38 -8.87 11.71
CA LEU A 98 -17.58 -8.29 12.79
C LEU A 98 -18.09 -6.91 13.28
N GLY A 99 -19.42 -6.72 13.27
CA GLY A 99 -20.08 -5.49 13.74
C GLY A 99 -20.07 -4.30 12.77
N ALA A 100 -19.68 -4.49 11.50
CA ALA A 100 -19.73 -3.42 10.49
C ALA A 100 -19.99 -3.92 9.06
N LYS A 101 -20.60 -3.08 8.22
CA LYS A 101 -20.80 -3.34 6.78
C LYS A 101 -19.58 -2.85 5.99
N ARG A 102 -18.66 -3.77 5.69
CA ARG A 102 -17.38 -3.44 5.02
C ARG A 102 -17.20 -4.10 3.65
N TRP A 103 -18.02 -5.10 3.34
CA TRP A 103 -17.89 -5.93 2.15
C TRP A 103 -19.14 -5.89 1.29
N LEU A 104 -18.95 -5.70 -0.01
CA LEU A 104 -20.00 -5.84 -1.01
C LEU A 104 -19.87 -7.22 -1.66
N TYR A 105 -20.94 -8.00 -1.63
CA TYR A 105 -20.98 -9.34 -2.21
C TYR A 105 -21.66 -9.27 -3.59
N ILE A 106 -20.92 -9.65 -4.63
CA ILE A 106 -21.41 -9.74 -6.01
C ILE A 106 -21.29 -11.20 -6.44
N GLY A 107 -22.34 -11.98 -6.19
CA GLY A 107 -22.32 -13.44 -6.39
C GLY A 107 -21.27 -14.09 -5.48
N PRO A 108 -20.32 -14.90 -6.01
CA PRO A 108 -19.29 -15.56 -5.21
C PRO A 108 -18.12 -14.66 -4.82
N VAL A 109 -18.07 -13.42 -5.31
CA VAL A 109 -16.94 -12.49 -5.10
C VAL A 109 -17.31 -11.45 -4.05
N SER A 110 -16.43 -11.26 -3.07
CA SER A 110 -16.52 -10.18 -2.09
C SER A 110 -15.52 -9.07 -2.44
N ILE A 111 -15.99 -7.83 -2.46
CA ILE A 111 -15.17 -6.65 -2.76
C ILE A 111 -15.22 -5.68 -1.59
N GLN A 112 -14.05 -5.30 -1.10
CA GLN A 112 -13.88 -4.25 -0.11
C GLN A 112 -13.50 -2.94 -0.81
N VAL A 113 -14.49 -2.07 -1.04
CA VAL A 113 -14.30 -0.81 -1.77
C VAL A 113 -13.30 0.12 -1.06
N ALA A 114 -13.20 0.03 0.26
CA ALA A 114 -12.24 0.80 1.07
C ALA A 114 -10.78 0.59 0.62
N GLU A 115 -10.43 -0.59 0.10
CA GLU A 115 -9.08 -0.89 -0.39
C GLU A 115 -8.73 -0.05 -1.63
N PHE A 116 -9.71 0.27 -2.48
CA PHE A 116 -9.55 1.10 -3.67
C PHE A 116 -9.68 2.59 -3.36
N MET A 117 -10.51 2.95 -2.37
CA MET A 117 -10.65 4.33 -1.89
C MET A 117 -9.31 4.90 -1.41
N LYS A 118 -8.45 4.09 -0.77
CA LYS A 118 -7.08 4.48 -0.41
C LYS A 118 -6.31 5.07 -1.60
N ILE A 119 -6.35 4.37 -2.74
CA ILE A 119 -5.69 4.79 -3.98
C ILE A 119 -6.34 6.07 -4.52
N ALA A 120 -7.68 6.11 -4.58
CA ALA A 120 -8.41 7.28 -5.06
C ALA A 120 -8.10 8.54 -4.24
N LEU A 121 -7.98 8.42 -2.91
CA LEU A 121 -7.58 9.51 -2.02
C LEU A 121 -6.18 10.00 -2.31
N VAL A 122 -5.22 9.11 -2.57
CA VAL A 122 -3.85 9.51 -2.92
C VAL A 122 -3.82 10.26 -4.26
N LEU A 123 -4.47 9.73 -5.30
CA LEU A 123 -4.54 10.36 -6.61
C LEU A 123 -5.18 11.76 -6.55
N MET A 124 -6.25 11.89 -5.76
CA MET A 124 -6.98 13.13 -5.60
C MET A 124 -6.23 14.15 -4.74
N SER A 125 -5.63 13.70 -3.64
CA SER A 125 -4.82 14.56 -2.76
C SER A 125 -3.58 15.09 -3.49
N ALA A 126 -2.91 14.25 -4.29
CA ALA A 126 -1.80 14.68 -5.13
C ALA A 126 -2.26 15.73 -6.15
N ARG A 127 -3.49 15.62 -6.67
CA ARG A 127 -4.02 16.58 -7.66
C ARG A 127 -4.26 17.94 -7.03
N ILE A 128 -4.91 17.96 -5.87
CA ILE A 128 -5.15 19.18 -5.10
C ILE A 128 -3.82 19.85 -4.73
N MET A 129 -2.80 19.07 -4.37
CA MET A 129 -1.47 19.59 -4.07
C MET A 129 -0.82 20.26 -5.29
N ILE A 130 -0.86 19.63 -6.47
CA ILE A 130 -0.34 20.23 -7.70
C ILE A 130 -1.06 21.54 -8.03
N GLU A 131 -2.40 21.54 -7.97
CA GLU A 131 -3.16 22.74 -8.30
C GLU A 131 -2.96 23.87 -7.25
N PHE A 132 -2.72 23.52 -5.99
CA PHE A 132 -2.29 24.50 -4.97
C PHE A 132 -0.94 25.12 -5.31
N ASN A 133 0.05 24.30 -5.70
CA ASN A 133 1.35 24.78 -6.12
C ASN A 133 1.30 25.61 -7.42
N GLU A 134 0.27 25.40 -8.26
CA GLU A 134 -0.03 26.22 -9.45
C GLU A 134 -0.78 27.53 -9.11
N GLY A 135 -1.03 27.84 -7.84
CA GLY A 135 -1.62 29.10 -7.40
C GLY A 135 -3.13 29.07 -7.18
N MET A 136 -3.72 27.89 -6.92
CA MET A 136 -5.13 27.81 -6.50
C MET A 136 -5.38 28.59 -5.21
N ASP A 137 -6.44 29.40 -5.21
CA ASP A 137 -6.93 30.13 -4.04
C ASP A 137 -7.16 29.20 -2.83
N ALA A 138 -6.73 29.65 -1.65
CA ALA A 138 -6.83 28.95 -0.38
C ALA A 138 -8.26 28.52 -0.06
N LEU A 139 -9.28 29.34 -0.38
CA LEU A 139 -10.67 28.96 -0.15
C LEU A 139 -11.07 27.75 -1.01
N LYS A 140 -10.64 27.73 -2.28
CA LYS A 140 -10.91 26.60 -3.19
C LYS A 140 -10.17 25.35 -2.74
N VAL A 141 -8.92 25.47 -2.28
CA VAL A 141 -8.18 24.34 -1.71
C VAL A 141 -8.89 23.79 -0.49
N PHE A 142 -9.33 24.65 0.43
CA PHE A 142 -10.07 24.23 1.63
C PHE A 142 -11.35 23.46 1.27
N VAL A 143 -12.17 24.00 0.36
CA VAL A 143 -13.40 23.34 -0.11
C VAL A 143 -13.10 22.00 -0.79
N ARG A 144 -12.05 21.93 -1.62
CA ARG A 144 -11.64 20.68 -2.27
C ARG A 144 -11.15 19.65 -1.26
N CYS A 145 -10.32 20.02 -0.29
CA CYS A 145 -9.89 19.13 0.77
C CYS A 145 -11.08 18.61 1.59
N ALA A 146 -12.05 19.48 1.91
CA ALA A 146 -13.24 19.09 2.65
C ALA A 146 -14.06 18.04 1.89
N ILE A 147 -14.32 18.27 0.59
CA ILE A 147 -15.16 17.38 -0.23
C ILE A 147 -14.42 16.09 -0.60
N PHE A 148 -13.17 16.20 -1.06
CA PHE A 148 -12.49 15.10 -1.73
C PHE A 148 -11.60 14.27 -0.80
N ILE A 149 -11.26 14.79 0.38
CA ILE A 149 -10.40 14.11 1.35
C ILE A 149 -11.16 13.86 2.65
N VAL A 150 -11.64 14.92 3.31
CA VAL A 150 -12.25 14.81 4.64
C VAL A 150 -13.57 14.05 4.59
N ALA A 151 -14.45 14.33 3.62
CA ALA A 151 -15.74 13.65 3.55
C ALA A 151 -15.62 12.13 3.33
N PRO A 152 -14.80 11.59 2.40
CA PRO A 152 -14.60 10.14 2.29
C PRO A 152 -13.94 9.53 3.51
N LEU A 153 -12.99 10.22 4.16
CA LEU A 153 -12.40 9.72 5.42
C LEU A 153 -13.44 9.63 6.53
N ALA A 154 -14.30 10.64 6.67
CA ALA A 154 -15.41 10.61 7.60
C ALA A 154 -16.40 9.50 7.25
N LEU A 155 -16.68 9.27 5.96
CA LEU A 155 -17.53 8.19 5.48
C LEU A 155 -16.98 6.82 5.91
N LEU A 156 -15.68 6.56 5.68
CA LEU A 156 -15.01 5.33 6.10
C LEU A 156 -15.02 5.16 7.63
N PHE A 157 -14.70 6.23 8.36
CA PHE A 157 -14.61 6.19 9.81
C PHE A 157 -15.96 5.99 10.49
N VAL A 158 -17.02 6.66 10.00
CA VAL A 158 -18.34 6.66 10.64
C VAL A 158 -19.20 5.49 10.15
N LEU A 159 -19.34 5.30 8.83
CA LEU A 159 -20.26 4.29 8.29
C LEU A 159 -19.67 2.88 8.31
N GLN A 160 -18.37 2.75 8.03
CA GLN A 160 -17.71 1.44 8.00
C GLN A 160 -16.99 1.11 9.32
N SER A 161 -16.98 2.05 10.28
CA SER A 161 -16.26 1.94 11.56
C SER A 161 -14.82 1.44 11.36
N ASP A 162 -14.15 1.91 10.31
CA ASP A 162 -12.87 1.38 9.85
C ASP A 162 -11.71 2.32 10.19
N LEU A 163 -11.24 2.23 11.45
CA LEU A 163 -10.11 3.01 11.95
C LEU A 163 -8.81 2.69 11.19
N GLY A 164 -8.55 1.41 10.92
CA GLY A 164 -7.32 0.97 10.28
C GLY A 164 -7.13 1.60 8.90
N THR A 165 -8.17 1.56 8.06
CA THR A 165 -8.11 2.16 6.71
C THR A 165 -7.93 3.67 6.82
N THR A 166 -8.65 4.31 7.76
CA THR A 166 -8.56 5.75 7.99
C THR A 166 -7.13 6.18 8.33
N VAL A 167 -6.46 5.46 9.24
CA VAL A 167 -5.06 5.73 9.62
C VAL A 167 -4.12 5.56 8.41
N ILE A 168 -4.28 4.48 7.64
CA ILE A 168 -3.46 4.24 6.44
C ILE A 168 -3.63 5.36 5.41
N CYS A 169 -4.87 5.83 5.17
CA CYS A 169 -5.14 6.97 4.30
C CYS A 169 -4.49 8.26 4.81
N LEU A 170 -4.57 8.52 6.13
CA LEU A 170 -3.94 9.69 6.73
C LEU A 170 -2.43 9.68 6.53
N VAL A 171 -1.77 8.54 6.73
CA VAL A 171 -0.33 8.40 6.45
C VAL A 171 0.00 8.75 5.00
N ALA A 172 -0.82 8.28 4.05
CA ALA A 172 -0.64 8.58 2.64
C ALA A 172 -0.83 10.09 2.33
N ILE A 173 -1.82 10.73 2.95
CA ILE A 173 -2.05 12.18 2.81
C ILE A 173 -0.89 12.96 3.40
N PHE A 174 -0.38 12.59 4.58
CA PHE A 174 0.80 13.20 5.17
C PHE A 174 2.04 13.03 4.30
N ALA A 175 2.21 11.88 3.66
CA ALA A 175 3.29 11.68 2.69
C ALA A 175 3.19 12.69 1.54
N ILE A 176 1.98 12.96 1.01
CA ILE A 176 1.76 13.99 -0.02
C ILE A 176 2.07 15.39 0.50
N LEU A 177 1.66 15.73 1.73
CA LEU A 177 1.95 17.04 2.32
C LEU A 177 3.46 17.28 2.46
N ILE A 178 4.19 16.25 2.92
CA ILE A 178 5.65 16.30 3.07
C ILE A 178 6.33 16.40 1.70
N LEU A 179 6.00 15.50 0.77
CA LEU A 179 6.59 15.48 -0.57
C LEU A 179 6.21 16.70 -1.42
N GLY A 180 5.03 17.28 -1.17
CA GLY A 180 4.53 18.49 -1.84
C GLY A 180 5.12 19.79 -1.28
N GLY A 181 5.95 19.72 -0.24
CA GLY A 181 6.68 20.88 0.29
C GLY A 181 5.89 21.74 1.28
N VAL A 182 4.84 21.21 1.91
CA VAL A 182 4.10 21.96 2.93
C VAL A 182 5.00 22.22 4.15
N PRO A 183 5.08 23.47 4.66
CA PRO A 183 5.93 23.79 5.80
C PRO A 183 5.61 22.91 7.01
N ALA A 184 6.66 22.35 7.64
CA ALA A 184 6.54 21.41 8.76
C ALA A 184 5.65 21.92 9.92
N ARG A 185 5.63 23.24 10.17
CA ARG A 185 4.74 23.87 11.17
C ARG A 185 3.26 23.51 10.98
N TRP A 186 2.78 23.46 9.74
CA TRP A 186 1.38 23.16 9.42
C TRP A 186 1.10 21.67 9.52
N ILE A 187 2.07 20.84 9.13
CA ILE A 187 1.99 19.39 9.27
C ILE A 187 1.90 19.01 10.75
N VAL A 188 2.76 19.58 11.60
CA VAL A 188 2.76 19.36 13.05
C VAL A 188 1.44 19.83 13.67
N LEU A 189 0.93 21.01 13.29
CA LEU A 189 -0.36 21.51 13.76
C LEU A 189 -1.50 20.54 13.41
N LEU A 190 -1.51 20.03 12.17
CA LEU A 190 -2.52 19.05 11.73
C LEU A 190 -2.40 17.72 12.49
N LEU A 191 -1.19 17.23 12.73
CA LEU A 191 -0.95 16.03 13.53
C LEU A 191 -1.48 16.19 14.96
N VAL A 192 -1.20 17.33 15.61
CA VAL A 192 -1.71 17.62 16.96
C VAL A 192 -3.24 17.66 16.98
N LEU A 193 -3.86 18.29 15.98
CA LEU A 193 -5.32 18.35 15.86
C LEU A 193 -5.93 16.95 15.69
N ILE A 194 -5.37 16.13 14.80
CA ILE A 194 -5.84 14.76 14.58
C ILE A 194 -5.64 13.90 15.83
N ALA A 195 -4.48 14.02 16.51
CA ALA A 195 -4.23 13.32 17.76
C ALA A 195 -5.26 13.68 18.83
N ALA A 196 -5.58 14.97 18.98
CA ALA A 196 -6.62 15.43 19.91
C ALA A 196 -8.00 14.84 19.57
N LEU A 197 -8.37 14.80 18.27
CA LEU A 197 -9.63 14.20 17.83
C LEU A 197 -9.68 12.69 18.08
N VAL A 198 -8.56 11.97 17.86
CA VAL A 198 -8.47 10.53 18.15
C VAL A 198 -8.62 10.26 19.65
N VAL A 199 -7.93 11.02 20.50
CA VAL A 199 -8.06 10.90 21.97
C VAL A 199 -9.51 11.17 22.39
N ALA A 200 -10.13 12.22 21.87
CA ALA A 200 -11.53 12.53 22.16
C ALA A 200 -12.47 11.39 21.69
N ALA A 201 -12.24 10.82 20.50
CA ALA A 201 -13.04 9.73 19.98
C ALA A 201 -12.88 8.45 20.83
N ILE A 202 -11.66 8.10 21.26
CA ILE A 202 -11.40 6.96 22.15
C ILE A 202 -12.13 7.16 23.49
N ALA A 203 -12.02 8.35 24.09
CA ALA A 203 -12.68 8.67 25.35
C ALA A 203 -14.22 8.64 25.26
N ALA A 204 -14.79 8.96 24.10
CA ALA A 204 -16.23 9.04 23.91
C ALA A 204 -16.93 7.67 23.76
N ALA A 205 -16.21 6.57 23.52
CA ALA A 205 -16.82 5.26 23.27
C ALA A 205 -16.21 4.19 24.19
N PRO A 206 -17.00 3.55 25.09
CA PRO A 206 -16.52 2.54 26.02
C PRO A 206 -15.75 1.40 25.33
N TYR A 207 -16.26 0.92 24.19
CA TYR A 207 -15.59 -0.13 23.41
C TYR A 207 -14.18 0.25 22.91
N ARG A 208 -13.99 1.50 22.48
CA ARG A 208 -12.68 1.99 22.03
C ARG A 208 -11.71 2.12 23.19
N MET A 209 -12.21 2.52 24.36
CA MET A 209 -11.42 2.57 25.58
C MET A 209 -11.00 1.18 26.02
N THR A 210 -11.90 0.18 26.00
CA THR A 210 -11.56 -1.21 26.33
C THR A 210 -10.45 -1.72 25.43
N ARG A 211 -10.55 -1.55 24.09
CA ARG A 211 -9.47 -1.94 23.17
C ARG A 211 -8.14 -1.25 23.47
N PHE A 212 -8.17 0.03 23.84
CA PHE A 212 -6.95 0.77 24.19
C PHE A 212 -6.32 0.25 25.49
N LEU A 213 -7.13 -0.07 26.51
CA LEU A 213 -6.65 -0.63 27.78
C LEU A 213 -6.12 -2.06 27.59
N THR A 214 -6.82 -2.90 26.82
CA THR A 214 -6.38 -4.24 26.47
C THR A 214 -5.08 -4.22 25.66
N PHE A 215 -4.85 -3.20 24.83
CA PHE A 215 -3.55 -3.03 24.17
C PHE A 215 -2.42 -2.75 25.18
N LEU A 216 -2.67 -1.99 26.24
CA LEU A 216 -1.68 -1.68 27.28
C LEU A 216 -1.39 -2.88 28.19
N ASP A 217 -2.41 -3.68 28.50
CA ASP A 217 -2.30 -4.91 29.28
C ASP A 217 -3.10 -6.06 28.62
N PRO A 218 -2.53 -6.71 27.58
CA PRO A 218 -3.20 -7.81 26.89
C PRO A 218 -3.29 -9.07 27.75
N TRP A 219 -2.38 -9.22 28.73
CA TRP A 219 -2.32 -10.38 29.61
C TRP A 219 -3.40 -10.35 30.70
N GLY A 220 -3.85 -9.15 31.11
CA GLY A 220 -4.95 -8.99 32.07
C GLY A 220 -6.28 -9.57 31.61
N ASN A 221 -6.48 -9.75 30.29
CA ASN A 221 -7.65 -10.42 29.70
C ASN A 221 -7.25 -11.35 28.55
N ALA A 222 -6.34 -12.28 28.85
CA ALA A 222 -5.76 -13.20 27.85
C ALA A 222 -6.80 -14.15 27.21
N GLU A 223 -7.93 -14.44 27.85
CA GLU A 223 -8.99 -15.31 27.30
C GLU A 223 -10.11 -14.51 26.60
N GLY A 224 -10.06 -13.18 26.66
CA GLY A 224 -11.06 -12.28 26.09
C GLY A 224 -10.48 -11.38 25.01
N ASP A 225 -10.57 -10.06 25.20
CA ASP A 225 -10.15 -9.09 24.19
C ASP A 225 -8.63 -9.14 23.89
N GLY A 226 -7.82 -9.66 24.81
CA GLY A 226 -6.37 -9.80 24.67
C GLY A 226 -5.93 -11.06 23.94
N TYR A 227 -6.85 -12.01 23.71
CA TYR A 227 -6.56 -13.36 23.20
C TYR A 227 -5.70 -13.35 21.93
N GLN A 228 -6.09 -12.55 20.94
CA GLN A 228 -5.36 -12.49 19.67
C GLN A 228 -3.93 -11.96 19.82
N ILE A 229 -3.70 -10.95 20.67
CA ILE A 229 -2.36 -10.38 20.90
C ILE A 229 -1.50 -11.36 21.69
N VAL A 230 -2.06 -12.01 22.71
CA VAL A 230 -1.32 -12.97 23.54
C VAL A 230 -0.86 -14.16 22.68
N HIS A 231 -1.75 -14.75 21.87
CA HIS A 231 -1.40 -15.85 20.98
C HIS A 231 -0.44 -15.42 19.87
N SER A 232 -0.54 -14.19 19.35
CA SER A 232 0.44 -13.69 18.36
C SER A 232 1.84 -13.56 18.97
N LEU A 233 1.96 -13.11 20.21
CA LEU A 233 3.23 -13.03 20.95
C LEU A 233 3.78 -14.43 21.30
N GLN A 234 2.91 -15.38 21.65
CA GLN A 234 3.30 -16.78 21.91
C GLN A 234 3.86 -17.45 20.64
N ALA A 235 3.22 -17.25 19.48
CA ALA A 235 3.72 -17.74 18.18
C ALA A 235 5.13 -17.20 17.87
N LEU A 236 5.32 -15.89 18.07
CA LEU A 236 6.62 -15.25 17.85
C LEU A 236 7.69 -15.77 18.81
N ALA A 237 7.31 -16.04 20.06
CA ALA A 237 8.22 -16.58 21.06
C ALA A 237 8.63 -18.03 20.77
N SER A 238 7.72 -18.87 20.27
CA SER A 238 7.99 -20.28 19.97
C SER A 238 8.90 -20.49 18.75
N GLY A 239 8.87 -19.56 17.78
CA GLY A 239 9.68 -19.67 16.55
C GLY A 239 11.19 -19.57 16.75
N GLY A 240 11.69 -18.92 17.80
CA GLY A 240 13.12 -18.73 18.01
C GLY A 240 13.83 -18.09 16.80
N LEU A 241 15.09 -18.47 16.52
CA LEU A 241 15.86 -17.88 15.42
C LEU A 241 15.52 -18.44 14.04
N PHE A 242 15.27 -19.75 13.95
CA PHE A 242 15.14 -20.49 12.68
C PHE A 242 13.73 -21.01 12.41
N GLY A 243 12.79 -20.84 13.34
CA GLY A 243 11.44 -21.34 13.24
C GLY A 243 11.31 -22.79 13.67
N VAL A 244 10.06 -23.22 13.83
CA VAL A 244 9.70 -24.63 14.09
C VAL A 244 9.59 -25.46 12.79
N GLY A 245 9.79 -24.81 11.63
CA GLY A 245 9.67 -25.40 10.30
C GLY A 245 8.34 -25.07 9.64
N LEU A 246 8.38 -24.91 8.31
CA LEU A 246 7.20 -24.68 7.48
C LEU A 246 6.17 -25.78 7.70
N GLY A 247 4.92 -25.38 7.94
CA GLY A 247 3.85 -26.32 8.17
C GLY A 247 3.69 -26.78 9.63
N ASN A 248 4.61 -26.44 10.53
CA ASN A 248 4.61 -26.94 11.92
C ASN A 248 4.20 -25.90 12.97
N SER A 249 3.61 -24.76 12.59
CA SER A 249 3.04 -23.81 13.56
C SER A 249 1.99 -24.51 14.44
N TYR A 250 2.03 -24.24 15.74
CA TYR A 250 1.02 -24.69 16.70
C TYR A 250 -0.19 -23.74 16.69
N GLU A 251 0.06 -22.43 16.59
CA GLU A 251 -0.98 -21.40 16.70
C GLU A 251 -2.00 -21.44 15.55
N LYS A 252 -1.60 -21.95 14.37
CA LYS A 252 -2.53 -22.15 13.24
C LYS A 252 -3.58 -23.26 13.47
N LEU A 253 -3.45 -24.08 14.52
CA LEU A 253 -4.40 -25.14 14.85
C LEU A 253 -5.66 -24.61 15.54
N GLN A 254 -6.21 -23.49 15.05
CA GLN A 254 -7.37 -22.76 15.60
C GLN A 254 -7.13 -22.01 16.93
N TYR A 255 -5.88 -21.87 17.38
CA TYR A 255 -5.54 -21.10 18.58
C TYR A 255 -5.41 -19.60 18.31
N LEU A 256 -4.97 -19.22 17.10
CA LEU A 256 -4.92 -17.83 16.67
C LEU A 256 -6.04 -17.54 15.67
N PRO A 257 -7.11 -16.82 16.05
CA PRO A 257 -8.16 -16.43 15.13
C PRO A 257 -7.61 -15.48 14.07
N GLU A 258 -8.09 -15.61 12.82
CA GLU A 258 -7.68 -14.72 11.72
C GLU A 258 -6.16 -14.78 11.44
N ALA A 259 -5.56 -15.97 11.63
CA ALA A 259 -4.13 -16.21 11.45
C ALA A 259 -3.69 -16.01 9.98
N GLU A 260 -4.53 -16.35 9.02
CA GLU A 260 -4.25 -16.22 7.59
C GLU A 260 -4.47 -14.79 7.06
N THR A 261 -5.23 -13.96 7.78
CA THR A 261 -5.54 -12.58 7.41
C THR A 261 -4.66 -11.60 8.20
N ASP A 262 -5.08 -11.18 9.38
CA ASP A 262 -4.48 -10.07 10.12
C ASP A 262 -3.22 -10.46 10.90
N PHE A 263 -3.08 -11.74 11.26
CA PHE A 263 -1.99 -12.24 12.10
C PHE A 263 -0.97 -13.14 11.38
N ILE A 264 -0.95 -13.13 10.04
CA ILE A 264 -0.06 -14.02 9.26
C ILE A 264 1.42 -13.81 9.57
N PHE A 265 1.81 -12.61 10.00
CA PHE A 265 3.18 -12.32 10.42
C PHE A 265 3.60 -13.11 11.68
N ALA A 266 2.65 -13.43 12.57
CA ALA A 266 2.91 -14.26 13.75
C ALA A 266 3.26 -15.69 13.32
N ILE A 267 2.48 -16.26 12.38
CA ILE A 267 2.73 -17.59 11.81
C ILE A 267 4.06 -17.62 11.04
N ILE A 268 4.40 -16.55 10.31
CA ILE A 268 5.71 -16.41 9.67
C ILE A 268 6.83 -16.47 10.71
N GLY A 269 6.70 -15.72 11.80
CA GLY A 269 7.71 -15.71 12.86
C GLY A 269 7.80 -17.04 13.61
N GLU A 270 6.71 -17.78 13.75
CA GLU A 270 6.71 -19.12 14.33
C GLU A 270 7.37 -20.15 13.40
N GLU A 271 6.93 -20.24 12.14
CA GLU A 271 7.37 -21.29 11.20
C GLU A 271 8.78 -21.04 10.64
N LEU A 272 9.13 -19.78 10.37
CA LEU A 272 10.41 -19.38 9.75
C LEU A 272 11.37 -18.69 10.73
N GLY A 273 10.93 -18.45 11.96
CA GLY A 273 11.74 -17.79 13.00
C GLY A 273 11.99 -16.32 12.74
N LEU A 274 12.86 -15.76 13.58
CA LEU A 274 13.33 -14.38 13.45
C LEU A 274 13.93 -14.11 12.06
N ILE A 275 14.66 -15.06 11.47
CA ILE A 275 15.28 -14.86 10.15
C ILE A 275 14.21 -14.66 9.08
N GLY A 276 13.17 -15.51 9.06
CA GLY A 276 12.07 -15.36 8.09
C GLY A 276 11.32 -14.05 8.26
N ALA A 277 11.02 -13.66 9.50
CA ALA A 277 10.40 -12.38 9.81
C ALA A 277 11.25 -11.19 9.33
N MET A 278 12.57 -11.24 9.54
CA MET A 278 13.50 -10.21 9.09
C MET A 278 13.63 -10.15 7.57
N VAL A 279 13.52 -11.28 6.86
CA VAL A 279 13.47 -11.30 5.39
C VAL A 279 12.24 -10.55 4.88
N VAL A 280 11.06 -10.75 5.49
CA VAL A 280 9.84 -10.00 5.12
C VAL A 280 10.04 -8.50 5.33
N VAL A 281 10.58 -8.09 6.48
CA VAL A 281 10.90 -6.68 6.75
C VAL A 281 11.88 -6.12 5.72
N ALA A 282 12.95 -6.86 5.41
CA ALA A 282 13.95 -6.45 4.43
C ALA A 282 13.35 -6.29 3.03
N LEU A 283 12.43 -7.17 2.61
CA LEU A 283 11.73 -7.04 1.33
C LEU A 283 10.88 -5.76 1.25
N PHE A 284 10.17 -5.39 2.33
CA PHE A 284 9.45 -4.12 2.37
C PHE A 284 10.39 -2.90 2.37
N VAL A 285 11.57 -2.99 3.00
CA VAL A 285 12.59 -1.93 2.94
C VAL A 285 13.16 -1.77 1.53
N VAL A 286 13.43 -2.88 0.82
CA VAL A 286 13.85 -2.86 -0.59
C VAL A 286 12.76 -2.25 -1.47
N PHE A 287 11.49 -2.62 -1.25
CA PHE A 287 10.35 -2.03 -1.93
C PHE A 287 10.27 -0.51 -1.69
N LEU A 288 10.40 -0.09 -0.43
CA LEU A 288 10.37 1.33 -0.03
C LEU A 288 11.47 2.12 -0.74
N TYR A 289 12.70 1.62 -0.70
CA TYR A 289 13.84 2.28 -1.35
C TYR A 289 13.65 2.36 -2.86
N GLY A 290 13.27 1.25 -3.51
CA GLY A 290 13.00 1.21 -4.95
C GLY A 290 11.87 2.16 -5.36
N GLY A 291 10.78 2.20 -4.61
CA GLY A 291 9.64 3.10 -4.85
C GLY A 291 10.00 4.58 -4.71
N TYR A 292 10.81 4.95 -3.72
CA TYR A 292 11.30 6.33 -3.59
C TYR A 292 12.31 6.72 -4.67
N CYS A 293 13.18 5.80 -5.10
CA CYS A 293 14.03 6.04 -6.26
C CYS A 293 13.18 6.31 -7.51
N ILE A 294 12.11 5.53 -7.74
CA ILE A 294 11.16 5.77 -8.83
C ILE A 294 10.49 7.14 -8.68
N ALA A 295 10.04 7.51 -7.48
CA ALA A 295 9.40 8.79 -7.24
C ALA A 295 10.36 9.97 -7.52
N LYS A 296 11.61 9.86 -7.08
CA LYS A 296 12.65 10.88 -7.30
C LYS A 296 12.98 11.07 -8.78
N ASP A 297 12.99 9.97 -9.55
CA ASP A 297 13.31 9.97 -10.98
C ASP A 297 12.06 10.27 -11.85
N ALA A 298 10.93 10.64 -11.25
CA ALA A 298 9.70 10.89 -11.97
C ALA A 298 9.79 12.15 -12.86
N SER A 299 9.28 12.07 -14.09
CA SER A 299 9.28 13.21 -15.04
C SER A 299 8.33 14.34 -14.67
N THR A 300 7.29 14.06 -13.88
CA THR A 300 6.28 15.04 -13.49
C THR A 300 6.12 15.09 -11.97
N ASN A 301 5.83 16.29 -11.43
CA ASN A 301 5.55 16.46 -10.00
C ASN A 301 4.37 15.59 -9.54
N TYR A 302 3.35 15.41 -10.39
CA TYR A 302 2.21 14.55 -10.08
C TYR A 302 2.64 13.07 -9.96
N GLY A 303 3.47 12.58 -10.88
CA GLY A 303 4.05 11.25 -10.83
C GLY A 303 4.94 11.03 -9.60
N MET A 304 5.78 12.02 -9.25
CA MET A 304 6.59 12.00 -8.03
C MET A 304 5.72 11.85 -6.77
N LEU A 305 4.68 12.68 -6.64
CA LEU A 305 3.79 12.67 -5.48
C LEU A 305 3.05 11.33 -5.35
N ILE A 306 2.49 10.80 -6.44
CA ILE A 306 1.76 9.52 -6.39
C ILE A 306 2.70 8.36 -6.08
N ALA A 307 3.82 8.25 -6.79
CA ALA A 307 4.75 7.14 -6.58
C ALA A 307 5.27 7.14 -5.14
N GLY A 308 5.66 8.31 -4.63
CA GLY A 308 6.13 8.45 -3.25
C GLY A 308 5.03 8.15 -2.22
N ALA A 309 3.83 8.72 -2.39
CA ALA A 309 2.74 8.54 -1.44
C ALA A 309 2.16 7.12 -1.42
N LEU A 310 1.99 6.49 -2.59
CA LEU A 310 1.53 5.11 -2.68
C LEU A 310 2.57 4.12 -2.11
N THR A 311 3.86 4.35 -2.38
CA THR A 311 4.94 3.57 -1.77
C THR A 311 4.89 3.70 -0.25
N THR A 312 4.79 4.94 0.26
CA THR A 312 4.71 5.23 1.70
C THR A 312 3.50 4.56 2.32
N MET A 313 2.32 4.67 1.69
CA MET A 313 1.07 4.10 2.17
C MET A 313 1.14 2.58 2.30
N LEU A 314 1.63 1.90 1.26
CA LEU A 314 1.71 0.44 1.21
C LEU A 314 2.69 -0.08 2.28
N VAL A 315 3.87 0.53 2.37
CA VAL A 315 4.88 0.14 3.34
C VAL A 315 4.44 0.48 4.76
N ALA A 316 3.84 1.64 4.99
CA ALA A 316 3.30 1.99 6.31
C ALA A 316 2.19 1.04 6.74
N GLN A 317 1.29 0.61 5.83
CA GLN A 317 0.31 -0.42 6.15
C GLN A 317 0.99 -1.72 6.60
N ALA A 318 2.05 -2.14 5.92
CA ALA A 318 2.80 -3.33 6.30
C ALA A 318 3.45 -3.20 7.68
N PHE A 319 4.14 -2.10 7.94
CA PHE A 319 4.75 -1.85 9.25
C PHE A 319 3.72 -1.69 10.37
N ILE A 320 2.58 -1.05 10.11
CA ILE A 320 1.48 -0.98 11.10
C ILE A 320 0.97 -2.38 11.42
N ASN A 321 0.73 -3.24 10.43
CA ASN A 321 0.33 -4.63 10.67
C ASN A 321 1.38 -5.37 11.52
N ILE A 322 2.65 -5.29 11.13
CA ILE A 322 3.75 -5.93 11.88
C ILE A 322 3.78 -5.42 13.33
N LEU A 323 3.68 -4.10 13.54
CA LEU A 323 3.65 -3.48 14.88
C LEU A 323 2.45 -3.95 15.71
N CYS A 324 1.28 -4.17 15.09
CA CYS A 324 0.13 -4.77 15.78
C CYS A 324 0.46 -6.19 16.26
N VAL A 325 1.04 -7.00 15.38
CA VAL A 325 1.31 -8.42 15.66
C VAL A 325 2.37 -8.61 16.75
N ILE A 326 3.38 -7.73 16.80
CA ILE A 326 4.40 -7.74 17.86
C ILE A 326 3.99 -6.98 19.14
N GLY A 327 2.75 -6.49 19.22
CA GLY A 327 2.21 -5.83 20.42
C GLY A 327 2.66 -4.38 20.63
N PHE A 328 3.22 -3.70 19.62
CA PHE A 328 3.65 -2.30 19.69
C PHE A 328 2.59 -1.30 19.20
N PHE A 329 1.52 -1.77 18.55
CA PHE A 329 0.39 -0.95 18.11
C PHE A 329 -0.95 -1.66 18.37
N PRO A 330 -2.06 -0.94 18.62
CA PRO A 330 -3.36 -1.57 18.79
C PRO A 330 -3.83 -2.29 17.53
N ILE A 331 -4.50 -3.45 17.67
CA ILE A 331 -4.98 -4.25 16.53
C ILE A 331 -5.90 -3.41 15.63
N THR A 332 -5.48 -3.22 14.38
CA THR A 332 -6.20 -2.45 13.37
C THR A 332 -7.12 -3.30 12.49
N GLY A 333 -6.93 -4.62 12.48
CA GLY A 333 -7.67 -5.55 11.63
C GLY A 333 -7.42 -5.32 10.14
N LYS A 334 -6.13 -5.14 9.78
CA LYS A 334 -5.71 -4.87 8.40
C LYS A 334 -4.69 -5.88 7.93
N PRO A 335 -4.88 -6.44 6.71
CA PRO A 335 -3.98 -7.44 6.17
C PRO A 335 -2.60 -6.85 5.88
N LEU A 336 -1.57 -7.69 6.04
CA LEU A 336 -0.22 -7.44 5.59
C LEU A 336 -0.20 -7.45 4.05
N PRO A 337 0.15 -6.33 3.38
CA PRO A 337 0.12 -6.26 1.92
C PRO A 337 0.91 -7.38 1.25
N PHE A 338 0.38 -7.92 0.15
CA PHE A 338 0.93 -9.03 -0.63
C PHE A 338 0.95 -10.42 0.04
N ILE A 339 1.03 -10.47 1.38
CA ILE A 339 1.23 -11.72 2.12
C ILE A 339 -0.10 -12.29 2.61
N SER A 340 -0.89 -11.51 3.35
CA SER A 340 -2.13 -11.95 3.97
C SER A 340 -3.20 -12.42 2.98
N SER A 341 -4.06 -13.34 3.42
CA SER A 341 -5.28 -13.69 2.72
C SER A 341 -6.20 -12.47 2.62
N GLY A 342 -6.69 -12.21 1.41
CA GLY A 342 -7.56 -11.05 1.16
C GLY A 342 -7.53 -10.60 -0.28
N GLY A 343 -8.47 -11.10 -1.10
CA GLY A 343 -8.51 -10.84 -2.54
C GLY A 343 -8.53 -9.36 -2.90
N SER A 344 -9.38 -8.56 -2.25
CA SER A 344 -9.47 -7.11 -2.50
C SER A 344 -8.18 -6.37 -2.14
N SER A 345 -7.53 -6.74 -1.02
CA SER A 345 -6.30 -6.07 -0.58
C SER A 345 -5.10 -6.46 -1.46
N LEU A 346 -5.01 -7.72 -1.88
CA LEU A 346 -3.98 -8.19 -2.81
C LEU A 346 -4.12 -7.50 -4.19
N ILE A 347 -5.33 -7.45 -4.74
CA ILE A 347 -5.61 -6.76 -6.01
C ILE A 347 -5.29 -5.27 -5.90
N SER A 348 -5.73 -4.59 -4.84
CA SER A 348 -5.44 -3.17 -4.61
C SER A 348 -3.93 -2.91 -4.47
N SER A 349 -3.21 -3.76 -3.73
CA SER A 349 -1.76 -3.66 -3.56
C SER A 349 -1.02 -3.86 -4.88
N LEU A 350 -1.44 -4.80 -5.73
CA LEU A 350 -0.84 -5.01 -7.06
C LEU A 350 -1.20 -3.90 -8.05
N LEU A 351 -2.40 -3.31 -7.94
CA LEU A 351 -2.77 -2.10 -8.66
C LEU A 351 -1.85 -0.92 -8.28
N ILE A 352 -1.55 -0.75 -6.99
CA ILE A 352 -0.58 0.26 -6.52
C ILE A 352 0.79 0.05 -7.17
N VAL A 353 1.28 -1.20 -7.20
CA VAL A 353 2.55 -1.54 -7.86
C VAL A 353 2.51 -1.20 -9.34
N GLY A 354 1.40 -1.49 -10.03
CA GLY A 354 1.20 -1.12 -11.44
C GLY A 354 1.30 0.39 -11.68
N ILE A 355 0.71 1.20 -10.79
CA ILE A 355 0.78 2.67 -10.86
C ILE A 355 2.21 3.18 -10.57
N ILE A 356 2.90 2.64 -9.57
CA ILE A 356 4.30 3.04 -9.27
C ILE A 356 5.21 2.70 -10.45
N LEU A 357 5.09 1.49 -11.01
CA LEU A 357 5.90 1.08 -12.15
C LEU A 357 5.57 1.86 -13.41
N SER A 358 4.30 2.24 -13.64
CA SER A 358 3.93 3.05 -14.79
C SER A 358 4.60 4.44 -14.76
N VAL A 359 4.69 5.07 -13.58
CA VAL A 359 5.50 6.30 -13.40
C VAL A 359 6.94 6.07 -13.87
N SER A 360 7.57 4.99 -13.43
CA SER A 360 8.97 4.70 -13.81
C SER A 360 9.16 4.40 -15.30
N PHE A 361 8.17 3.77 -15.95
CA PHE A 361 8.24 3.44 -17.38
C PHE A 361 7.98 4.64 -18.28
N THR A 362 7.21 5.62 -17.82
CA THR A 362 6.94 6.86 -18.55
C THR A 362 7.96 7.96 -18.26
N SER A 363 8.72 7.84 -17.17
CA SER A 363 9.79 8.78 -16.88
C SER A 363 10.93 8.60 -17.88
N GLU A 364 11.23 9.66 -18.62
CA GLU A 364 12.40 9.71 -19.49
C GLU A 364 13.66 9.61 -18.61
N PRO A 365 14.67 8.82 -18.99
CA PRO A 365 15.93 8.84 -18.27
C PRO A 365 16.47 10.26 -18.32
N ALA A 366 16.70 10.88 -17.16
CA ALA A 366 17.43 12.13 -17.10
C ALA A 366 18.73 11.95 -17.92
N GLU A 367 18.88 12.72 -19.01
CA GLU A 367 20.08 12.69 -19.82
C GLU A 367 21.27 12.89 -18.90
N THR A 368 22.07 11.84 -18.73
CA THR A 368 23.27 11.99 -17.92
C THR A 368 24.19 12.98 -18.62
N PRO A 369 24.93 13.85 -17.90
CA PRO A 369 25.90 14.76 -18.53
C PRO A 369 26.91 14.02 -19.43
N TYR A 370 27.09 12.72 -19.22
CA TYR A 370 27.87 11.82 -20.06
C TYR A 370 27.21 11.49 -21.41
N GLN A 371 25.89 11.32 -21.48
CA GLN A 371 25.15 11.12 -22.72
C GLN A 371 25.13 12.40 -23.57
N GLU A 372 24.90 13.55 -22.93
CA GLU A 372 24.97 14.86 -23.58
C GLU A 372 26.36 15.11 -24.20
N ARG A 373 27.43 14.75 -23.48
CA ARG A 373 28.82 14.82 -24.00
C ARG A 373 29.05 13.84 -25.15
N ARG A 374 28.48 12.64 -25.10
CA ARG A 374 28.65 11.62 -26.14
C ARG A 374 27.95 12.00 -27.44
N GLU A 375 26.79 12.65 -27.36
CA GLU A 375 26.10 13.19 -28.54
C GLU A 375 26.81 14.40 -29.12
N LYS A 376 27.35 15.29 -28.28
CA LYS A 376 28.18 16.44 -28.71
C LYS A 376 29.51 16.04 -29.35
N LEU A 377 29.99 14.81 -29.13
CA LEU A 377 31.23 14.29 -29.74
C LEU A 377 31.07 13.85 -31.22
N HIS A 378 29.84 13.73 -31.74
CA HIS A 378 29.60 13.25 -33.11
C HIS A 378 29.57 14.34 -34.20
N VAL A 379 29.97 15.59 -33.91
CA VAL A 379 30.01 16.67 -34.91
C VAL A 379 31.43 17.16 -35.13
N VAL A 380 32.23 16.37 -35.86
CA VAL A 380 33.26 16.91 -36.75
C VAL A 380 33.10 16.19 -38.08
N SER A 381 32.22 16.73 -38.92
CA SER A 381 32.26 16.42 -40.35
C SER A 381 33.60 16.87 -40.91
N SER A 382 34.21 16.02 -41.73
CA SER A 382 35.41 16.34 -42.51
C SER A 382 35.08 17.52 -43.44
N VAL A 383 35.53 18.72 -43.10
CA VAL A 383 35.51 19.86 -44.02
C VAL A 383 36.66 19.71 -45.01
N ASP A 384 36.26 19.49 -46.25
CA ASP A 384 36.92 19.69 -47.54
C ASP A 384 38.39 20.15 -47.56
N GLY A 385 39.19 19.32 -48.24
CA GLY A 385 40.54 19.66 -48.68
C GLY A 385 40.54 20.82 -49.69
N GLY A 386 40.69 22.04 -49.19
CA GLY A 386 41.04 23.21 -49.98
C GLY A 386 42.47 23.08 -50.53
N GLY A 387 42.57 22.78 -51.82
CA GLY A 387 43.82 22.66 -52.55
C GLY A 387 44.67 23.93 -52.52
N TYR A 388 45.88 23.80 -51.97
CA TYR A 388 46.89 24.83 -51.92
C TYR A 388 47.52 25.05 -53.31
N GLN A 389 47.17 26.13 -54.00
CA GLN A 389 47.88 26.56 -55.22
C GLN A 389 49.30 27.03 -54.86
N ARG A 390 50.31 26.27 -55.30
CA ARG A 390 51.71 26.71 -55.29
C ARG A 390 52.08 27.22 -56.68
N SER A 391 52.30 28.53 -56.79
CA SER A 391 52.94 29.12 -57.96
C SER A 391 54.42 28.69 -58.01
N LYS A 392 54.88 28.30 -59.21
CA LYS A 392 56.30 28.27 -59.56
C LYS A 392 56.49 29.15 -60.79
N ARG A 393 57.27 30.21 -60.62
CA ARG A 393 57.91 30.96 -61.70
C ARG A 393 59.43 30.78 -61.53
N ARG A 394 60.04 30.47 -62.68
CA ARG A 394 61.47 30.38 -63.03
C ARG A 394 62.20 29.12 -62.60
#